data_AF-A0A2P6VWZ5-F1
#
_entry.id   AF-A0A2P6VWZ5-F1
#
_cell.length_a   1.000
_cell.length_b   1.000
_cell.length_c   1.000
_cell.angle_alpha   90.00
_cell.angle_beta   90.00
_cell.angle_gamma   90.00
#
_symmetry.space_group_name_H-M   'P 1'
#
loop_
_entity.id
_entity.type
_entity.pdbx_description
1 polymer ?
#
loop_
_entity_poly.entity_id
_entity_poly.type
_entity_poly.pdbx_seq_one_letter_code
_entity_poly.pdbx_strand_id
1 'polypeptide(L)'
;MSQDADLPPDDRRCTATNNRGERCRKYAIKGGNVCEVHGGSAPQVKKKAGERMREAAAPAIHDLDTTRQEIRDILADLLDGLDAADLLESEDVDDEDLLHLAMSLSGHHEDLTADILDRAGYPKAERREIASDEANPLTLLIDSLRDDEPA
;
A
#
# COMPACT_ATOMS: atom_id res chain seq x y z
N MET A 1 -12.13 -41.47 23.69
CA MET A 1 -12.95 -40.24 23.70
C MET A 1 -12.18 -39.22 22.89
N SER A 2 -12.61 -39.03 21.64
CA SER A 2 -11.94 -38.20 20.63
C SER A 2 -12.64 -36.85 20.55
N GLN A 3 -11.91 -35.74 20.68
CA GLN A 3 -12.40 -34.39 20.37
C GLN A 3 -11.21 -33.63 19.75
N ASP A 4 -11.23 -33.36 18.44
CA ASP A 4 -11.88 -32.19 17.83
C ASP A 4 -11.27 -30.83 18.24
N ALA A 5 -10.01 -30.79 18.64
CA ALA A 5 -9.39 -29.58 19.20
C ALA A 5 -8.68 -28.64 18.19
N ASP A 6 -8.83 -28.82 16.86
CA ASP A 6 -8.14 -27.94 15.90
C ASP A 6 -8.92 -27.68 14.60
N LEU A 7 -10.26 -27.62 14.70
CA LEU A 7 -11.07 -27.16 13.58
C LEU A 7 -11.02 -25.62 13.50
N PRO A 8 -10.80 -25.06 12.30
CA PRO A 8 -10.94 -23.62 12.13
C PRO A 8 -12.30 -23.10 12.53
N PRO A 9 -12.37 -21.83 12.95
CA PRO A 9 -13.63 -21.19 13.27
C PRO A 9 -14.59 -21.39 12.08
N ASP A 10 -15.82 -21.76 12.41
CA ASP A 10 -16.79 -22.34 11.46
C ASP A 10 -17.19 -21.35 10.35
N ASP A 11 -16.95 -20.07 10.56
CA ASP A 11 -17.12 -18.96 9.63
C ASP A 11 -16.18 -19.02 8.42
N ARG A 12 -14.96 -19.57 8.55
CA ARG A 12 -14.02 -19.74 7.42
C ARG A 12 -14.09 -21.11 6.74
N ARG A 13 -14.97 -22.01 7.20
CA ARG A 13 -15.11 -23.34 6.62
C ARG A 13 -15.90 -23.31 5.33
N CYS A 14 -15.43 -24.08 4.35
CA CYS A 14 -16.12 -24.34 3.11
C CYS A 14 -17.59 -24.75 3.36
N THR A 15 -18.51 -24.11 2.63
CA THR A 15 -19.95 -24.35 2.78
C THR A 15 -20.45 -25.57 1.99
N ALA A 16 -19.60 -26.20 1.18
CA ALA A 16 -19.95 -27.42 0.45
C ALA A 16 -20.01 -28.64 1.39
N THR A 17 -20.67 -29.70 0.94
CA THR A 17 -20.73 -31.00 1.63
C THR A 17 -19.81 -32.03 0.97
N ASN A 18 -19.32 -33.00 1.75
CA ASN A 18 -18.56 -34.13 1.24
C ASN A 18 -19.49 -35.26 0.75
N ASN A 19 -18.92 -36.33 0.18
CA ASN A 19 -19.71 -37.48 -0.31
C ASN A 19 -20.47 -38.25 0.79
N ARG A 20 -20.17 -38.00 2.07
CA ARG A 20 -20.88 -38.56 3.23
C ARG A 20 -21.99 -37.63 3.74
N GLY A 21 -22.23 -36.51 3.06
CA GLY A 21 -23.22 -35.50 3.42
C GLY A 21 -22.79 -34.53 4.51
N GLU A 22 -21.56 -34.65 5.03
CA GLU A 22 -21.05 -33.78 6.09
C GLU A 22 -20.48 -32.47 5.51
N ARG A 23 -20.54 -31.38 6.27
CA ARG A 23 -19.90 -30.12 5.88
C ARG A 23 -18.40 -30.30 5.64
N CYS A 24 -17.92 -29.75 4.54
CA CYS A 24 -16.51 -29.80 4.16
C CYS A 24 -15.63 -29.23 5.27
N ARG A 25 -14.55 -29.94 5.60
CA ARG A 25 -13.63 -29.55 6.67
C ARG A 25 -12.52 -28.59 6.25
N LYS A 26 -12.41 -28.31 4.95
CA LYS A 26 -11.38 -27.41 4.40
C LYS A 26 -11.79 -25.96 4.55
N TYR A 27 -10.79 -25.08 4.59
CA TYR A 27 -10.98 -23.64 4.52
C TYR A 27 -11.54 -23.20 3.18
N ALA A 28 -12.48 -22.25 3.20
CA ALA A 28 -12.81 -21.49 2.02
C ALA A 28 -11.60 -20.66 1.57
N ILE A 29 -11.52 -20.35 0.27
CA ILE A 29 -10.53 -19.38 -0.21
C ILE A 29 -10.76 -18.02 0.47
N LYS A 30 -9.74 -17.17 0.56
CA LYS A 30 -9.89 -15.79 1.09
C LYS A 30 -10.96 -15.05 0.28
N GLY A 31 -11.91 -14.41 0.96
CA GLY A 31 -13.07 -13.74 0.35
C GLY A 31 -14.11 -14.69 -0.28
N GLY A 32 -13.92 -16.00 -0.19
CA GLY A 32 -14.79 -17.03 -0.75
C GLY A 32 -15.61 -17.79 0.27
N ASN A 33 -16.52 -18.64 -0.22
CA ASN A 33 -17.35 -19.52 0.63
C ASN A 33 -16.99 -21.01 0.45
N VAL A 34 -16.19 -21.36 -0.56
CA VAL A 34 -15.82 -22.74 -0.88
C VAL A 34 -14.30 -22.88 -0.99
N CYS A 35 -13.81 -24.06 -0.63
CA CYS A 35 -12.39 -24.42 -0.76
C CYS A 35 -12.04 -24.68 -2.23
N GLU A 36 -10.75 -24.69 -2.54
CA GLU A 36 -10.22 -24.95 -3.90
C GLU A 36 -10.82 -26.19 -4.57
N VAL A 37 -10.92 -27.30 -3.83
CA VAL A 37 -11.44 -28.58 -4.37
C VAL A 37 -12.96 -28.63 -4.56
N HIS A 38 -13.70 -27.68 -3.95
CA HIS A 38 -15.15 -27.55 -4.11
C HIS A 38 -15.52 -26.32 -4.95
N GLY A 39 -14.63 -25.94 -5.88
CA GLY A 39 -14.88 -24.87 -6.85
C GLY A 39 -14.26 -23.52 -6.50
N GLY A 40 -13.55 -23.40 -5.38
CA GLY A 40 -12.83 -22.17 -5.02
C GLY A 40 -11.81 -21.73 -6.07
N SER A 41 -11.24 -22.69 -6.81
CA SER A 41 -10.27 -22.39 -7.87
C SER A 41 -10.90 -21.85 -9.15
N ALA A 42 -12.22 -21.89 -9.29
CA ALA A 42 -12.90 -21.45 -10.51
C ALA A 42 -12.72 -19.92 -10.72
N PRO A 43 -12.44 -19.45 -11.95
CA PRO A 43 -12.15 -18.03 -12.21
C PRO A 43 -13.24 -17.08 -11.70
N GLN A 44 -14.51 -17.41 -11.91
CA GLN A 44 -15.66 -16.62 -11.45
C GLN A 44 -15.76 -16.56 -9.91
N VAL A 45 -15.35 -17.63 -9.22
CA VAL A 45 -15.36 -17.68 -7.75
C VAL A 45 -14.23 -16.83 -7.19
N LYS A 46 -13.02 -16.92 -7.76
CA LYS A 46 -11.88 -16.06 -7.40
C LYS A 46 -12.19 -14.59 -7.65
N LYS A 47 -12.80 -14.25 -8.80
CA LYS A 47 -13.19 -12.87 -9.13
C LYS A 47 -14.12 -12.29 -8.07
N LYS A 48 -15.22 -13.00 -7.76
CA LYS A 48 -16.19 -12.57 -6.75
C LYS A 48 -15.61 -12.54 -5.34
N ALA A 49 -14.68 -13.43 -5.03
CA ALA A 49 -13.96 -13.40 -3.77
C ALA A 49 -13.08 -12.16 -3.63
N GLY A 50 -12.37 -11.79 -4.70
CA GLY A 50 -11.61 -10.54 -4.76
C GLY A 50 -12.49 -9.30 -4.66
N GLU A 51 -13.67 -9.29 -5.29
CA GLU A 51 -14.67 -8.21 -5.16
C GLU A 51 -15.09 -8.01 -3.71
N ARG A 52 -15.47 -9.08 -3.01
CA ARG A 52 -15.83 -9.00 -1.59
C ARG A 52 -14.70 -8.50 -0.70
N MET A 53 -13.45 -8.89 -1.00
CA MET A 53 -12.29 -8.37 -0.26
C MET A 53 -12.08 -6.88 -0.50
N ARG A 54 -12.25 -6.40 -1.73
CA ARG A 54 -12.15 -4.97 -2.05
C ARG A 54 -13.26 -4.17 -1.40
N GLU A 55 -14.49 -4.67 -1.44
CA GLU A 55 -15.64 -4.04 -0.74
C GLU A 55 -15.41 -3.96 0.77
N ALA A 56 -14.91 -5.04 1.37
CA ALA A 56 -14.57 -5.05 2.81
C ALA A 56 -13.42 -4.12 3.17
N ALA A 57 -12.48 -3.88 2.25
CA ALA A 57 -11.36 -2.96 2.44
C ALA A 57 -11.72 -1.48 2.19
N ALA A 58 -12.78 -1.20 1.43
CA ALA A 58 -13.12 0.16 1.01
C ALA A 58 -13.30 1.16 2.17
N PRO A 59 -13.95 0.82 3.30
CA PRO A 59 -14.07 1.74 4.43
C PRO A 59 -12.70 2.09 5.04
N ALA A 60 -11.84 1.09 5.24
CA ALA A 60 -10.51 1.31 5.79
C ALA A 60 -9.63 2.18 4.87
N ILE A 61 -9.78 2.04 3.54
CA ILE A 61 -9.09 2.90 2.57
C ILE A 61 -9.58 4.35 2.67
N HIS A 62 -10.90 4.55 2.80
CA HIS A 62 -11.48 5.88 2.96
C HIS A 62 -11.00 6.57 4.25
N ASP A 63 -10.92 5.84 5.36
CA ASP A 63 -10.44 6.37 6.63
C ASP A 63 -8.96 6.76 6.58
N LEU A 64 -8.14 5.96 5.87
CA LEU A 64 -6.73 6.28 5.63
C LEU A 64 -6.57 7.56 4.79
N ASP A 65 -7.39 7.74 3.75
CA ASP A 65 -7.33 8.93 2.90
C ASP A 65 -7.76 10.19 3.66
N THR A 66 -8.79 10.06 4.49
CA THR A 66 -9.25 11.14 5.39
C THR A 66 -8.14 11.53 6.37
N THR A 67 -7.56 10.55 7.06
CA THR A 67 -6.44 10.76 8.00
C THR A 67 -5.25 11.40 7.30
N ARG A 68 -4.92 10.95 6.08
CA ARG A 68 -3.86 11.52 5.27
C ARG A 68 -4.13 12.99 4.92
N GLN A 69 -5.38 13.32 4.58
CA GLN A 69 -5.76 14.69 4.28
C GLN A 69 -5.65 15.58 5.51
N GLU A 70 -6.15 15.14 6.66
CA GLU A 70 -6.04 15.87 7.94
C GLU A 70 -4.58 16.15 8.30
N ILE A 71 -3.71 15.14 8.18
CA ILE A 71 -2.26 15.31 8.42
C ILE A 71 -1.67 16.35 7.46
N ARG A 72 -2.05 16.32 6.18
CA ARG A 72 -1.58 17.28 5.18
C ARG A 72 -2.01 18.70 5.54
N ASP A 73 -3.26 18.90 5.94
CA ASP A 73 -3.80 20.21 6.28
C ASP A 73 -3.10 20.76 7.53
N ILE A 74 -2.87 19.93 8.55
CA ILE A 74 -2.08 20.30 9.75
C ILE A 74 -0.65 20.69 9.37
N LEU A 75 0.00 19.94 8.48
CA LEU A 75 1.34 20.26 8.00
C LEU A 75 1.37 21.60 7.25
N ALA A 76 0.36 21.89 6.43
CA ALA A 76 0.25 23.17 5.74
C ALA A 76 0.09 24.33 6.73
N ASP A 77 -0.81 24.21 7.71
CA ASP A 77 -1.01 25.23 8.75
C ASP A 77 0.27 25.49 9.57
N LEU A 78 1.01 24.42 9.90
CA LEU A 78 2.29 24.53 10.62
C LEU A 78 3.36 25.21 9.75
N LEU A 79 3.44 24.87 8.47
CA LEU A 79 4.39 25.48 7.54
C LEU A 79 4.04 26.94 7.26
N ASP A 80 2.77 27.31 7.15
CA ASP A 80 2.32 28.69 6.98
C ASP A 80 2.55 29.52 8.25
N GLY A 81 2.44 28.91 9.43
CA GLY A 81 2.77 29.53 10.71
C GLY A 81 4.27 29.69 10.95
N LEU A 82 5.10 28.89 10.26
CA LEU A 82 6.54 29.11 10.13
C LEU A 82 6.74 30.13 9.02
N ASP A 83 6.62 31.42 9.36
CA ASP A 83 6.80 32.52 8.41
C ASP A 83 8.12 32.33 7.65
N ALA A 84 8.05 31.93 6.38
CA ALA A 84 9.25 31.64 5.58
C ALA A 84 10.15 32.88 5.46
N ALA A 85 9.58 34.07 5.65
CA ALA A 85 10.30 35.34 5.77
C ALA A 85 11.21 35.41 7.01
N ASP A 86 10.81 34.84 8.16
CA ASP A 86 11.64 34.81 9.39
C ASP A 86 12.82 33.82 9.26
N LEU A 87 12.66 32.74 8.50
CA LEU A 87 13.73 31.76 8.22
C LEU A 87 14.72 32.26 7.15
N LEU A 88 14.25 33.01 6.14
CA LEU A 88 15.10 33.59 5.09
C LEU A 88 15.96 34.77 5.59
N GLU A 89 15.64 35.35 6.75
CA GLU A 89 16.49 36.34 7.44
C GLU A 89 17.44 35.70 8.47
N SER A 90 17.29 34.40 8.78
CA SER A 90 18.21 33.69 9.68
C SER A 90 19.45 33.21 8.92
N GLU A 91 20.62 33.73 9.27
CA GLU A 91 21.93 33.38 8.67
C GLU A 91 22.42 31.96 9.04
N ASP A 92 21.64 31.15 9.76
CA ASP A 92 22.12 29.98 10.50
C ASP A 92 21.50 28.62 10.08
N VAL A 93 20.80 28.51 8.95
CA VAL A 93 20.41 27.18 8.43
C VAL A 93 21.54 26.65 7.54
N ASP A 94 22.41 25.83 8.13
CA ASP A 94 23.52 25.22 7.41
C ASP A 94 23.02 24.26 6.30
N ASP A 95 23.59 24.36 5.10
CA ASP A 95 23.25 23.53 3.93
C ASP A 95 23.36 22.01 4.24
N GLU A 96 24.26 21.63 5.16
CA GLU A 96 24.44 20.26 5.63
C GLU A 96 23.20 19.73 6.39
N ASP A 97 22.55 20.56 7.20
CA ASP A 97 21.36 20.18 7.96
C ASP A 97 20.16 19.98 7.04
N LEU A 98 20.02 20.85 6.03
CA LEU A 98 18.99 20.73 5.00
C LEU A 98 19.18 19.45 4.17
N LEU A 99 20.43 19.13 3.82
CA LEU A 99 20.80 17.90 3.11
C LEU A 99 20.52 16.66 3.97
N HIS A 100 20.86 16.68 5.26
CA HIS A 100 20.58 15.58 6.19
C HIS A 100 19.10 15.32 6.38
N LEU A 101 18.28 16.38 6.48
CA LEU A 101 16.84 16.27 6.55
C LEU A 101 16.28 15.62 5.27
N ALA A 102 16.70 16.10 4.10
CA ALA A 102 16.29 15.55 2.81
C ALA A 102 16.68 14.07 2.66
N MET A 103 17.90 13.70 3.05
CA MET A 103 18.38 12.31 3.01
C MET A 103 17.61 11.40 3.98
N SER A 104 17.29 11.89 5.19
CA SER A 104 16.52 11.13 6.18
C SER A 104 15.08 10.91 5.75
N LEU A 105 14.41 11.94 5.20
CA LEU A 105 13.06 11.80 4.63
C LEU A 105 13.04 10.84 3.43
N SER A 106 14.04 10.92 2.55
CA SER A 106 14.16 10.01 1.41
C SER A 106 14.33 8.55 1.87
N GLY A 107 15.20 8.30 2.85
CA GLY A 107 15.40 6.97 3.44
C GLY A 107 14.12 6.39 4.07
N HIS A 108 13.40 7.19 4.87
CA HIS A 108 12.13 6.76 5.48
C HIS A 108 11.05 6.44 4.44
N HIS A 109 11.01 7.18 3.33
CA HIS A 109 10.08 6.91 2.24
C HIS A 109 10.39 5.56 1.54
N GLU A 110 11.66 5.25 1.32
CA GLU A 110 12.09 3.96 0.75
C GLU A 110 11.71 2.78 1.64
N ASP A 111 11.97 2.87 2.94
CA ASP A 111 11.66 1.82 3.92
C ASP A 111 10.15 1.56 4.01
N LEU A 112 9.34 2.62 4.08
CA LEU A 112 7.89 2.51 4.12
C LEU A 112 7.33 1.87 2.84
N THR A 113 7.87 2.26 1.69
CA THR A 113 7.47 1.70 0.39
C THR A 113 7.79 0.21 0.33
N ALA A 114 8.96 -0.21 0.81
CA ALA A 114 9.35 -1.61 0.85
C ALA A 114 8.42 -2.45 1.75
N ASP A 115 8.04 -1.93 2.92
CA ASP A 115 7.14 -2.62 3.85
C ASP A 115 5.71 -2.78 3.29
N ILE A 116 5.19 -1.74 2.62
CA ILE A 116 3.89 -1.79 1.94
C ILE A 116 3.89 -2.86 0.85
N LEU A 117 4.95 -2.91 0.03
CA LEU A 117 5.06 -3.88 -1.07
C LEU A 117 5.16 -5.32 -0.56
N ASP A 118 5.95 -5.57 0.49
CA ASP A 118 6.05 -6.89 1.13
C ASP A 118 4.70 -7.35 1.69
N ARG A 119 4.00 -6.46 2.40
CA ARG A 119 2.69 -6.76 2.98
C ARG A 119 1.61 -7.00 1.92
N ALA A 120 1.70 -6.34 0.78
CA ALA A 120 0.84 -6.56 -0.37
C ALA A 120 1.20 -7.83 -1.18
N GLY A 121 2.30 -8.51 -0.83
CA GLY A 121 2.75 -9.74 -1.49
C GLY A 121 3.45 -9.50 -2.82
N TYR A 122 3.90 -8.27 -3.07
CA TYR A 122 4.78 -7.98 -4.20
C TYR A 122 6.21 -8.41 -3.84
N PRO A 123 6.95 -9.01 -4.78
CA PRO A 123 8.36 -9.33 -4.56
C PRO A 123 9.16 -8.05 -4.30
N LYS A 124 10.18 -8.14 -3.43
CA LYS A 124 11.11 -7.03 -3.15
C LYS A 124 11.61 -6.46 -4.48
N ALA A 125 11.45 -5.15 -4.67
CA ALA A 125 11.88 -4.49 -5.90
C ALA A 125 13.40 -4.70 -6.10
N GLU A 126 13.78 -5.30 -7.23
CA GLU A 126 15.19 -5.34 -7.63
C GLU A 126 15.62 -3.96 -8.14
N ARG A 127 16.70 -3.42 -7.58
CA ARG A 127 17.35 -2.21 -8.10
C ARG A 127 17.88 -2.55 -9.50
N ARG A 128 17.23 -2.04 -10.54
CA ARG A 128 17.68 -2.17 -11.92
C ARG A 128 18.40 -0.88 -12.32
N GLU A 129 19.66 -1.00 -12.72
CA GLU A 129 20.36 0.11 -13.39
C GLU A 129 19.60 0.45 -14.67
N ILE A 130 19.09 1.67 -14.74
CA ILE A 130 18.53 2.23 -15.97
C ILE A 130 19.74 2.68 -16.78
N ALA A 131 20.07 1.96 -17.85
CA ALA A 131 21.16 2.34 -18.75
C ALA A 131 20.90 3.78 -19.26
N SER A 132 21.90 4.63 -19.11
CA SER A 132 21.85 6.08 -19.37
C SER A 132 21.66 6.49 -20.83
N ASP A 133 21.45 5.53 -21.73
CA ASP A 133 21.52 5.76 -23.18
C ASP A 133 20.19 6.24 -23.77
N GLU A 134 19.08 6.10 -23.04
CA GLU A 134 17.81 6.74 -23.39
C GLU A 134 17.45 7.72 -22.28
N ALA A 135 17.18 8.97 -22.69
CA ALA A 135 16.98 10.12 -21.82
C ALA A 135 16.22 9.73 -20.54
N ASN A 136 16.88 9.93 -19.40
CA ASN A 136 16.32 9.57 -18.10
C ASN A 136 14.91 10.15 -17.99
N PRO A 137 13.88 9.32 -17.75
CA PRO A 137 12.49 9.77 -17.77
C PRO A 137 12.22 10.89 -16.75
N LEU A 138 13.01 10.97 -15.67
CA LEU A 138 12.95 12.09 -14.74
C LEU A 138 13.55 13.38 -15.32
N THR A 139 14.62 13.30 -16.11
CA THR A 139 15.20 14.45 -16.79
C THR A 139 14.24 15.01 -17.84
N LEU A 140 13.61 14.14 -18.63
CA LEU A 140 12.58 14.56 -19.59
C LEU A 140 11.37 15.21 -18.91
N LEU A 141 10.95 14.70 -17.75
CA LEU A 141 9.85 15.26 -16.97
C LEU A 141 10.23 16.64 -16.40
N ILE A 142 11.44 16.77 -15.84
CA ILE A 142 11.94 18.03 -15.27
C ILE A 142 12.11 19.10 -16.35
N ASP A 143 12.65 18.75 -17.52
CA ASP A 143 12.80 19.69 -18.64
C ASP A 143 11.43 20.14 -19.15
N SER A 144 10.45 19.23 -19.28
CA SER A 144 9.08 19.59 -19.68
C SER A 144 8.34 20.50 -18.70
N LEU A 145 8.75 20.52 -17.41
CA LEU A 145 8.18 21.38 -16.39
C LEU A 145 8.90 22.75 -16.28
N ARG A 146 10.06 22.90 -16.93
CA ARG A 146 10.82 24.17 -16.99
C ARG A 146 10.43 25.05 -18.18
N ASP A 147 9.80 24.47 -19.20
CA ASP A 147 9.40 25.17 -20.43
C ASP A 147 8.11 26.01 -20.28
N ASP A 148 7.51 26.06 -19.08
CA ASP A 148 6.26 26.81 -18.77
C ASP A 148 6.50 28.17 -18.05
N GLU A 149 7.70 28.77 -18.14
CA GLU A 149 7.88 30.17 -17.71
C GLU A 149 7.57 31.15 -18.86
N PRO A 150 6.54 32.02 -18.75
CA PRO A 150 6.23 33.00 -19.78
C PRO A 150 7.25 34.15 -19.77
N ALA A 151 7.68 34.55 -20.96
CA ALA A 151 8.54 35.72 -21.22
C ALA A 151 7.84 37.07 -20.96
#